data_AF-A0A6N8CSZ0-F1
#
_entry.id   AF-A0A6N8CSZ0-F1
#
_cell.length_a   1.000
_cell.length_b   1.000
_cell.length_c   1.000
_cell.angle_alpha   90.00
_cell.angle_beta   90.00
_cell.angle_gamma   90.00
#
_symmetry.space_group_name_H-M   'P 1'
#
loop_
_entity.id
_entity.type
_entity.pdbx_description
1 polymer ?
#
loop_
_entity_poly.entity_id
_entity_poly.type
_entity_poly.pdbx_seq_one_letter_code
_entity_poly.pdbx_strand_id
1 'polypeptide(L)'
;MSDQVNPLTINSLALAYMGDAIMEYYVRQELIINGRVKPQQLHQKAISYVSAKAQAAYLKYLMEQDFFSTEELQVIKRGRNAKSYSIPKNTDVLTYNYSTAFEALIGYLHFNDQGKRIEQLMRLLFEYHPIDK
;
A
#
# COMPACT_ATOMS: atom_id res chain seq x y z
N MET A 1 3.22 7.16 -25.95
CA MET A 1 2.58 5.91 -25.49
C MET A 1 2.25 6.16 -24.02
N SER A 2 1.01 6.14 -23.56
CA SER A 2 -0.11 5.27 -23.92
C SER A 2 -1.45 5.99 -23.76
N ASP A 3 -2.48 5.38 -24.37
CA ASP A 3 -3.89 5.63 -24.08
C ASP A 3 -4.16 5.64 -22.57
N GLN A 4 -5.03 6.55 -22.13
CA GLN A 4 -5.38 6.72 -20.73
C GLN A 4 -6.18 5.49 -20.27
N VAL A 5 -5.59 4.67 -19.39
CA VAL A 5 -6.25 3.46 -18.87
C VAL A 5 -7.24 3.87 -17.78
N ASN A 6 -8.50 3.47 -17.89
CA ASN A 6 -9.49 3.71 -16.83
C ASN A 6 -9.17 2.81 -15.60
N PRO A 7 -8.75 3.37 -14.46
CA PRO A 7 -8.34 2.59 -13.28
C PRO A 7 -9.46 1.69 -12.73
N LEU A 8 -10.71 2.09 -12.92
CA LEU A 8 -11.88 1.32 -12.46
C LEU A 8 -12.07 0.02 -13.26
N THR A 9 -11.49 -0.09 -14.46
CA THR A 9 -11.57 -1.33 -15.26
C THR A 9 -10.41 -2.28 -15.01
N ILE A 10 -9.35 -1.83 -14.32
CA ILE A 10 -8.18 -2.66 -14.02
C ILE A 10 -8.52 -3.66 -12.90
N ASN A 11 -8.03 -4.89 -13.07
CA ASN A 11 -8.12 -5.93 -12.04
C ASN A 11 -7.41 -5.50 -10.74
N SER A 12 -8.04 -5.73 -9.57
CA SER A 12 -7.47 -5.33 -8.27
C SER A 12 -6.07 -5.90 -7.99
N LEU A 13 -5.77 -7.13 -8.41
CA LEU A 13 -4.45 -7.72 -8.22
C LEU A 13 -3.40 -7.07 -9.13
N ALA A 14 -3.80 -6.62 -10.33
CA ALA A 14 -2.91 -5.85 -11.20
C ALA A 14 -2.66 -4.44 -10.65
N LEU A 15 -3.67 -3.82 -10.03
CA LEU A 15 -3.48 -2.57 -9.27
C LEU A 15 -2.55 -2.79 -8.07
N ALA A 16 -2.77 -3.86 -7.31
CA ALA A 16 -1.92 -4.19 -6.16
C ALA A 16 -0.46 -4.41 -6.58
N TYR A 17 -0.22 -5.11 -7.70
CA TYR A 17 1.11 -5.28 -8.27
C TYR A 17 1.84 -3.95 -8.50
N MET A 18 1.14 -2.95 -9.04
CA MET A 18 1.73 -1.60 -9.20
C MET A 18 1.89 -0.88 -7.86
N GLY A 19 0.89 -0.98 -6.98
CA GLY A 19 0.89 -0.34 -5.68
C GLY A 19 2.03 -0.81 -4.77
N ASP A 20 2.36 -2.10 -4.79
CA ASP A 20 3.49 -2.69 -4.07
C ASP A 20 4.82 -2.05 -4.50
N ALA A 21 5.05 -1.91 -5.81
CA ALA A 21 6.25 -1.26 -6.33
C ALA A 21 6.36 0.22 -5.93
N ILE A 22 5.23 0.93 -5.93
CA ILE A 22 5.17 2.34 -5.52
C ILE A 22 5.46 2.48 -4.02
N MET A 23 4.84 1.65 -3.19
CA MET A 23 5.09 1.58 -1.74
C MET A 23 6.58 1.36 -1.46
N GLU A 24 7.18 0.36 -2.11
CA GLU A 24 8.60 0.04 -1.96
C GLU A 24 9.50 1.22 -2.33
N TYR A 25 9.18 1.93 -3.41
CA TYR A 25 9.90 3.13 -3.83
C TYR A 25 9.84 4.23 -2.76
N TYR A 26 8.65 4.62 -2.31
CA TYR A 26 8.49 5.69 -1.32
C TYR A 26 9.16 5.34 0.01
N VAL A 27 8.99 4.08 0.45
CA VAL A 27 9.60 3.64 1.71
C VAL A 27 11.12 3.70 1.63
N ARG A 28 11.72 3.18 0.56
CA ARG A 28 13.17 3.22 0.37
C ARG A 28 13.69 4.64 0.24
N GLN A 29 12.99 5.49 -0.51
CA GLN A 29 13.36 6.89 -0.69
C GLN A 29 13.44 7.62 0.64
N GLU A 30 12.38 7.56 1.45
CA GLU A 30 12.33 8.21 2.77
C GLU A 30 13.40 7.66 3.73
N LEU A 31 13.63 6.34 3.76
CA LEU A 31 14.68 5.76 4.59
C LEU A 31 16.09 6.24 4.19
N ILE A 32 16.34 6.46 2.90
CA ILE A 32 17.61 6.99 2.38
C ILE A 32 17.76 8.48 2.72
N ILE A 33 16.69 9.26 2.56
CA ILE A 33 16.68 10.70 2.90
C ILE A 33 16.94 10.90 4.40
N ASN A 34 16.32 10.08 5.24
CA ASN A 34 16.38 10.21 6.70
C ASN A 34 17.66 9.62 7.34
N GLY A 35 18.63 9.08 6.56
CA GLY A 35 19.92 8.72 7.14
C GLY A 35 20.91 7.96 6.26
N ARG A 36 22.19 8.01 6.65
CA ARG A 36 23.27 7.17 6.09
C ARG A 36 23.31 5.81 6.78
N VAL A 37 22.35 4.95 6.47
CA VAL A 37 22.26 3.59 7.03
C VAL A 37 22.85 2.55 6.07
N LYS A 38 23.45 1.49 6.62
CA LYS A 38 24.01 0.38 5.85
C LYS A 38 22.88 -0.34 5.07
N PRO A 39 23.12 -0.89 3.86
CA PRO A 39 22.09 -1.55 3.06
C PRO A 39 21.25 -2.60 3.81
N GLN A 40 21.89 -3.39 4.69
CA GLN A 40 21.18 -4.37 5.51
C GLN A 40 20.18 -3.73 6.49
N GLN A 41 20.53 -2.60 7.09
CA GLN A 41 19.65 -1.85 8.00
C GLN A 41 18.51 -1.18 7.24
N LEU A 42 18.78 -0.65 6.03
CA LEU A 42 17.75 -0.13 5.14
C LEU A 42 16.71 -1.21 4.82
N HIS A 43 17.16 -2.40 4.45
CA HIS A 43 16.25 -3.50 4.13
C HIS A 43 15.41 -3.92 5.33
N GLN A 44 16.02 -4.10 6.51
CA GLN A 44 15.29 -4.45 7.73
C GLN A 44 14.25 -3.39 8.11
N LYS A 45 14.61 -2.10 8.02
CA LYS A 45 13.66 -1.00 8.25
C LYS A 45 12.56 -0.97 7.20
N ALA A 46 12.86 -1.15 5.92
CA ALA A 46 11.87 -1.17 4.86
C ALA A 46 10.81 -2.24 5.12
N ILE A 47 11.22 -3.47 5.48
CA ILE A 47 10.30 -4.58 5.81
C ILE A 47 9.30 -4.17 6.90
N SER A 48 9.71 -3.37 7.89
CA SER A 48 8.80 -2.93 8.96
C SER A 48 7.65 -2.04 8.48
N TYR A 49 7.80 -1.39 7.32
CA TYR A 49 6.75 -0.60 6.68
C TYR A 49 5.98 -1.38 5.60
N VAL A 50 6.69 -2.15 4.77
CA VAL A 50 6.09 -2.78 3.59
C VAL A 50 5.55 -4.18 3.82
N SER A 51 5.78 -4.79 4.99
CA SER A 51 5.21 -6.11 5.28
C SER A 51 3.68 -6.11 5.23
N ALA A 52 3.08 -7.22 4.82
CA ALA A 52 1.63 -7.37 4.77
C ALA A 52 0.95 -7.02 6.11
N LYS A 53 1.58 -7.37 7.24
CA LYS A 53 1.11 -7.03 8.59
C LYS A 53 1.09 -5.51 8.81
N ALA A 54 2.18 -4.82 8.47
CA ALA A 54 2.29 -3.37 8.62
C ALA A 54 1.27 -2.63 7.75
N GLN A 55 1.18 -3.01 6.48
CA GLN A 55 0.22 -2.43 5.53
C GLN A 55 -1.23 -2.64 5.98
N ALA A 56 -1.57 -3.86 6.42
CA ALA A 56 -2.92 -4.17 6.91
C ALA A 56 -3.26 -3.38 8.18
N ALA A 57 -2.32 -3.24 9.12
CA ALA A 57 -2.50 -2.44 10.33
C ALA A 57 -2.70 -0.96 9.99
N TYR A 58 -1.88 -0.43 9.09
CA TYR A 58 -1.95 0.96 8.65
C TYR A 58 -3.28 1.29 7.95
N LEU A 59 -3.72 0.44 7.02
CA LEU A 59 -5.01 0.63 6.34
C LEU A 59 -6.17 0.64 7.35
N LYS A 60 -6.18 -0.30 8.30
CA LYS A 60 -7.22 -0.35 9.34
C LYS A 60 -7.22 0.90 10.21
N TYR A 61 -6.04 1.37 10.62
CA TYR A 61 -5.89 2.61 11.37
C TYR A 61 -6.52 3.79 10.61
N LEU A 62 -6.19 3.98 9.33
CA LEU A 62 -6.78 5.06 8.54
C LEU A 62 -8.30 4.92 8.34
N MET A 63 -8.81 3.69 8.24
CA MET A 63 -10.25 3.43 8.17
C MET A 63 -10.96 3.83 9.46
N GLU A 64 -10.36 3.59 10.62
CA GLU A 64 -10.89 4.01 11.93
C GLU A 64 -10.90 5.54 12.11
N GLN A 65 -10.10 6.27 11.34
CA GLN A 65 -10.05 7.73 11.35
C GLN A 65 -10.97 8.37 10.29
N ASP A 66 -11.82 7.60 9.60
CA ASP A 66 -12.67 8.07 8.50
C ASP A 66 -11.88 8.85 7.41
N PHE A 67 -10.63 8.45 7.17
CA PHE A 67 -9.68 9.19 6.32
C PHE A 67 -9.98 9.10 4.81
N PHE A 68 -10.70 8.06 4.41
CA PHE A 68 -10.91 7.72 3.00
C PHE A 68 -12.23 8.29 2.47
N SER A 69 -12.20 8.75 1.22
CA SER A 69 -13.40 9.10 0.47
C SER A 69 -14.23 7.87 0.13
N THR A 70 -15.48 8.07 -0.27
CA THR A 70 -16.39 6.99 -0.69
C THR A 70 -15.83 6.20 -1.88
N GLU A 71 -15.15 6.86 -2.82
CA GLU A 71 -14.53 6.20 -3.98
C GLU A 71 -13.34 5.31 -3.56
N GLU A 72 -12.46 5.83 -2.71
CA GLU A 72 -11.32 5.06 -2.18
C GLU A 72 -11.81 3.82 -1.39
N LEU A 73 -12.87 3.97 -0.59
CA LEU A 73 -13.48 2.85 0.14
C LEU A 73 -14.03 1.77 -0.80
N GLN A 74 -14.54 2.13 -1.98
CA GLN A 74 -14.97 1.15 -2.98
C GLN A 74 -13.78 0.38 -3.56
N VAL A 75 -12.68 1.06 -3.87
CA VAL A 75 -11.45 0.44 -4.35
C VAL A 75 -10.86 -0.50 -3.29
N ILE A 76 -10.78 -0.05 -2.03
CA ILE A 76 -10.33 -0.86 -0.89
C ILE A 76 -11.19 -2.13 -0.75
N LYS A 77 -12.52 -1.99 -0.79
CA LYS A 77 -13.45 -3.13 -0.72
C LYS A 77 -13.23 -4.11 -1.87
N ARG A 78 -12.98 -3.61 -3.08
CA ARG A 78 -12.70 -4.43 -4.28
C ARG A 78 -11.36 -5.16 -4.16
N GLY A 79 -10.33 -4.50 -3.62
CA GLY A 79 -9.03 -5.11 -3.36
C GLY A 79 -9.11 -6.23 -2.31
N ARG A 80 -9.81 -5.97 -1.19
CA ARG A 80 -9.99 -6.95 -0.11
C ARG A 80 -10.71 -8.23 -0.55
N ASN A 81 -11.60 -8.11 -1.54
CA ASN A 81 -12.38 -9.22 -2.06
C ASN A 81 -11.74 -9.87 -3.30
N ALA A 82 -10.57 -9.41 -3.74
CA ALA A 82 -9.86 -9.99 -4.87
C ALA A 82 -9.40 -11.41 -4.52
N LYS A 83 -9.86 -12.40 -5.28
CA LYS A 83 -9.49 -13.80 -5.06
C LYS A 83 -8.13 -14.07 -5.69
N SER A 84 -7.10 -14.23 -4.87
CA SER A 84 -5.83 -14.79 -5.33
C SER A 84 -5.95 -16.31 -5.50
N TYR A 85 -5.27 -16.87 -6.49
CA TYR A 85 -5.19 -18.31 -6.70
C TYR A 85 -4.34 -19.01 -5.63
N SER A 86 -3.43 -18.28 -4.98
CA SER A 86 -2.61 -18.77 -3.88
C SER A 86 -2.49 -17.71 -2.79
N ILE A 87 -2.62 -18.15 -1.55
CA ILE A 87 -2.38 -17.32 -0.35
C ILE A 87 -1.04 -17.78 0.25
N PRO A 88 -0.13 -16.86 0.60
CA PRO A 88 1.12 -17.23 1.28
C PRO A 88 0.85 -18.03 2.56
N LYS A 89 1.54 -19.16 2.74
CA LYS A 89 1.33 -20.08 3.89
C LYS A 89 1.58 -19.43 5.26
N ASN A 90 2.37 -18.37 5.30
CA ASN A 90 2.81 -17.70 6.53
C ASN A 90 2.05 -16.39 6.81
N THR A 91 0.95 -16.12 6.11
CA THR A 91 0.15 -14.90 6.28
C THR A 91 -1.31 -15.28 6.45
N ASP A 92 -1.96 -14.79 7.50
CA ASP A 92 -3.39 -15.02 7.67
C ASP A 92 -4.19 -14.30 6.56
N VAL A 93 -5.31 -14.91 6.18
CA VAL A 93 -6.12 -14.46 5.04
C VAL A 93 -6.59 -13.01 5.21
N LEU A 94 -6.90 -12.58 6.43
CA LEU A 94 -7.36 -11.20 6.66
C LEU A 94 -6.23 -10.21 6.44
N THR A 95 -5.05 -10.45 7.00
CA THR A 95 -3.86 -9.62 6.79
C THR A 95 -3.49 -9.55 5.31
N TYR A 96 -3.51 -10.68 4.60
CA TYR A 96 -3.27 -10.71 3.16
C TYR A 96 -4.30 -9.86 2.39
N ASN A 97 -5.59 -10.00 2.70
CA ASN A 97 -6.64 -9.26 2.01
C ASN A 97 -6.56 -7.75 2.27
N TYR A 98 -6.24 -7.33 3.50
CA TYR A 98 -6.09 -5.91 3.83
C TYR A 98 -4.83 -5.29 3.24
N SER A 99 -3.69 -5.99 3.23
CA SER A 99 -2.48 -5.50 2.55
C SER A 99 -2.71 -5.37 1.03
N THR A 100 -3.24 -6.40 0.40
CA THR A 100 -3.61 -6.36 -1.04
C THR A 100 -4.58 -5.22 -1.34
N ALA A 101 -5.54 -4.93 -0.44
CA ALA A 101 -6.46 -3.81 -0.60
C ALA A 101 -5.77 -2.46 -0.57
N PHE A 102 -4.77 -2.30 0.30
CA PHE A 102 -3.99 -1.07 0.38
C PHE A 102 -3.13 -0.88 -0.88
N GLU A 103 -2.43 -1.91 -1.32
CA GLU A 103 -1.66 -1.89 -2.58
C GLU A 103 -2.57 -1.56 -3.77
N ALA A 104 -3.76 -2.18 -3.85
CA ALA A 104 -4.72 -1.90 -4.91
C ALA A 104 -5.20 -0.44 -4.91
N LEU A 105 -5.36 0.18 -3.73
CA LEU A 105 -5.66 1.61 -3.62
C LEU A 105 -4.52 2.45 -4.18
N ILE A 106 -3.26 2.17 -3.81
CA ILE A 106 -2.11 2.93 -4.32
C ILE A 106 -1.99 2.80 -5.84
N GLY A 107 -2.16 1.60 -6.38
CA GLY A 107 -2.18 1.38 -7.83
C GLY A 107 -3.31 2.16 -8.53
N TYR A 108 -4.51 2.18 -7.95
CA TYR A 108 -5.64 2.95 -8.48
C TYR A 108 -5.31 4.45 -8.52
N LEU A 109 -4.81 5.01 -7.42
CA LEU A 109 -4.45 6.43 -7.33
C LEU A 109 -3.38 6.80 -8.37
N HIS A 110 -2.43 5.90 -8.64
CA HIS A 110 -1.37 6.10 -9.62
C HIS A 110 -1.93 6.23 -11.04
N PHE A 111 -2.77 5.29 -11.47
CA PHE A 111 -3.39 5.33 -12.79
C PHE A 111 -4.47 6.42 -12.92
N ASN A 112 -4.90 7.01 -11.80
CA ASN A 112 -5.81 8.16 -11.76
C ASN A 112 -5.06 9.51 -11.65
N ASP A 113 -3.73 9.53 -11.84
CA ASP A 113 -2.89 10.73 -11.73
C ASP A 113 -2.97 11.45 -10.36
N GLN A 114 -3.32 10.72 -9.29
CA GLN A 114 -3.50 11.27 -7.94
C GLN A 114 -2.22 11.19 -7.09
N GLY A 115 -1.09 11.60 -7.66
CA GLY A 115 0.24 11.54 -7.01
C GLY A 115 0.29 12.23 -5.64
N LYS A 116 -0.35 13.39 -5.48
CA LYS A 116 -0.42 14.11 -4.19
C LYS A 116 -1.12 13.30 -3.10
N ARG A 117 -2.14 12.51 -3.46
CA ARG A 117 -2.87 11.66 -2.51
C ARG A 117 -2.01 10.48 -2.08
N ILE A 118 -1.23 9.91 -3.00
CA ILE A 118 -0.21 8.90 -2.68
C ILE A 118 0.81 9.49 -1.70
N GLU A 119 1.40 10.65 -2.00
CA GLU A 119 2.35 11.31 -1.11
C GLU A 119 1.77 11.54 0.29
N GLN A 120 0.50 11.94 0.39
CA GLN A 120 -0.18 12.12 1.68
C GLN A 120 -0.27 10.81 2.47
N LEU A 121 -0.65 9.70 1.83
CA LEU A 121 -0.68 8.37 2.45
C LEU A 121 0.73 7.94 2.90
N MET A 122 1.76 8.16 2.08
CA MET A 122 3.13 7.77 2.43
C MET A 122 3.65 8.58 3.61
N ARG A 123 3.41 9.90 3.66
CA ARG A 123 3.83 10.73 4.80
C ARG A 123 3.20 10.26 6.10
N LEU A 124 1.89 10.00 6.10
CA LEU A 124 1.18 9.51 7.29
C LEU A 124 1.64 8.12 7.73
N LEU A 125 2.09 7.26 6.81
CA LEU A 125 2.68 5.95 7.15
C LEU A 125 3.94 6.12 8.01
N PHE A 126 4.79 7.08 7.68
CA PHE A 126 6.00 7.40 8.46
C PHE A 126 5.70 8.05 9.81
N GLU A 127 4.65 8.86 9.90
CA GLU A 127 4.20 9.45 11.17
C GLU A 127 3.59 8.41 12.13
N TYR A 128 2.88 7.40 11.60
CA TYR A 128 2.23 6.37 12.42
C TYR A 128 3.19 5.27 12.93
N HIS A 129 4.15 4.84 12.10
CA HIS A 129 5.01 3.66 12.26
C HIS A 129 4.28 2.39 12.79
N PRO A 130 3.78 1.50 11.91
CA PRO A 130 2.84 0.43 12.28
C PRO A 130 3.32 -0.67 13.23
N ILE A 131 4.63 -0.77 13.48
CA ILE A 131 5.22 -1.89 14.25
C ILE A 131 5.74 -1.45 15.64
N ASP A 132 5.69 -0.17 15.98
CA ASP A 132 6.12 0.34 17.30
C ASP A 132 4.98 0.40 18.35
N LYS A 133 3.88 -0.33 18.15
CA LYS A 133 2.79 -0.47 19.13
C LYS A 133 2.48 -1.92 19.48
#